data_AF-A0A061EQL6-F1
#
_entry.id   AF-A0A061EQL6-F1
#
_cell.length_a   1.000
_cell.length_b   1.000
_cell.length_c   1.000
_cell.angle_alpha   90.00
_cell.angle_beta   90.00
_cell.angle_gamma   90.00
#
_symmetry.space_group_name_H-M   'P 1'
#
loop_
_entity.id
_entity.type
_entity.pdbx_description
1 polymer ?
#
loop_
_entity_poly.entity_id
_entity_poly.type
_entity_poly.pdbx_seq_one_letter_code
_entity_poly.pdbx_strand_id
1 'polypeptide(L)'
;HFSQHDKTILIGADPSHVGDRCIRVTIHHCFFDGTRQRHPRVRFGKVHLYNNYTRHWGIYAVCASVESQIYSQCNIYEAGQKKVAFKYLTEKATDKKEACSGCIRSEGDLFTAGTQAGLLTENARSNLFHPSEYYPTWTVEAPTDTLKHVVQHCTGWQCVPRPTEAA
;
A
#
# COMPACT_ATOMS: atom_id res chain seq x y z
N HIS A 1 -3.36 -3.87 13.71
CA HIS A 1 -3.55 -2.45 14.03
C HIS A 1 -2.19 -1.83 14.29
N PHE A 2 -1.85 -0.75 13.59
CA PHE A 2 -0.64 0.03 13.75
C PHE A 2 -1.02 1.45 14.18
N SER A 3 -0.45 1.94 15.28
CA SER A 3 -0.70 3.27 15.82
C SER A 3 0.55 3.80 16.53
N GLN A 4 0.58 5.12 16.80
CA GLN A 4 1.62 5.79 17.60
C GLN A 4 3.07 5.50 17.14
N HIS A 5 3.29 5.42 15.82
CA HIS A 5 4.58 5.09 15.26
C HIS A 5 4.96 6.00 14.09
N ASP A 6 6.26 6.28 13.92
CA ASP A 6 6.74 7.12 12.83
C ASP A 6 6.91 6.31 11.53
N LYS A 7 7.78 5.30 11.56
CA LYS A 7 8.26 4.57 10.37
C LYS A 7 7.68 3.16 10.34
N THR A 8 6.42 3.03 9.90
CA THR A 8 5.58 1.84 10.15
C THR A 8 6.06 0.56 9.47
N ILE A 9 6.07 0.50 8.12
CA ILE A 9 6.45 -0.71 7.37
C ILE A 9 7.44 -0.35 6.27
N LEU A 10 8.64 -0.95 6.31
CA LEU A 10 9.64 -0.86 5.25
C LEU A 10 9.80 -2.23 4.58
N ILE A 11 9.64 -2.28 3.26
CA ILE A 11 9.86 -3.46 2.43
C ILE A 11 11.00 -3.13 1.46
N GLY A 12 12.10 -3.88 1.53
CA GLY A 12 13.35 -3.56 0.82
C GLY A 12 14.12 -2.43 1.51
N ALA A 13 15.16 -2.79 2.25
CA ALA A 13 15.85 -1.87 3.16
C ALA A 13 16.75 -0.86 2.44
N ASP A 14 17.33 -1.24 1.32
CA ASP A 14 18.44 -0.53 0.67
C ASP A 14 18.30 -0.59 -0.86
N PRO A 15 18.41 0.54 -1.58
CA PRO A 15 18.30 0.58 -3.04
C PRO A 15 19.45 -0.13 -3.78
N SER A 16 20.51 -0.58 -3.11
CA SER A 16 21.58 -1.37 -3.71
C SER A 16 21.33 -2.88 -3.68
N HIS A 17 20.39 -3.37 -2.86
CA HIS A 17 20.08 -4.79 -2.70
C HIS A 17 19.13 -5.29 -3.80
N VAL A 18 19.65 -5.38 -5.02
CA VAL A 18 18.91 -5.76 -6.24
C VAL A 18 18.27 -7.16 -6.20
N GLY A 19 18.70 -8.02 -5.27
CA GLY A 19 18.07 -9.32 -5.01
C GLY A 19 16.63 -9.21 -4.48
N ASP A 20 16.25 -8.07 -3.89
CA ASP A 20 14.94 -7.83 -3.30
C ASP A 20 13.79 -7.80 -4.32
N ARG A 21 14.08 -7.85 -5.62
CA ARG A 21 13.07 -7.98 -6.70
C ARG A 21 12.23 -9.26 -6.60
N CYS A 22 12.70 -10.25 -5.83
CA CYS A 22 11.94 -11.47 -5.56
C CYS A 22 10.85 -11.29 -4.49
N ILE A 23 10.87 -10.19 -3.72
CA ILE A 23 9.95 -9.95 -2.61
C ILE A 23 8.51 -9.81 -3.12
N ARG A 24 7.61 -10.56 -2.48
CA ARG A 24 6.17 -10.54 -2.72
C ARG A 24 5.47 -10.45 -1.37
N VAL A 25 4.61 -9.44 -1.19
CA VAL A 25 3.92 -9.21 0.09
C VAL A 25 2.46 -8.86 -0.17
N THR A 26 1.57 -9.45 0.62
CA THR A 26 0.16 -9.05 0.67
C THR A 26 -0.09 -8.41 2.03
N ILE A 27 -0.65 -7.19 2.04
CA ILE A 27 -1.08 -6.50 3.26
C ILE A 27 -2.56 -6.24 3.10
N HIS A 28 -3.37 -6.81 3.99
CA HIS A 28 -4.81 -6.66 3.92
C HIS A 28 -5.45 -6.52 5.29
N HIS A 29 -6.60 -5.84 5.30
CA HIS A 29 -7.41 -5.66 6.50
C HIS A 29 -6.61 -5.11 7.68
N CYS A 30 -5.60 -4.26 7.43
CA CYS A 30 -4.85 -3.58 8.46
C CYS A 30 -5.43 -2.18 8.71
N PHE A 31 -5.46 -1.78 9.98
CA PHE A 31 -5.77 -0.42 10.39
C PHE A 31 -4.47 0.33 10.73
N PHE A 32 -4.23 1.45 10.05
CA PHE A 32 -3.13 2.38 10.28
C PHE A 32 -3.71 3.70 10.80
N ASP A 33 -3.56 3.95 12.11
CA ASP A 33 -4.24 5.04 12.82
C ASP A 33 -3.23 6.06 13.36
N GLY A 34 -3.14 7.21 12.69
CA GLY A 34 -2.30 8.33 13.14
C GLY A 34 -0.79 8.05 13.05
N THR A 35 -0.38 6.97 12.38
CA THR A 35 1.03 6.67 12.10
C THR A 35 1.61 7.63 11.08
N ARG A 36 2.88 8.01 11.22
CA ARG A 36 3.42 9.18 10.51
C ARG A 36 3.68 8.92 9.03
N GLN A 37 4.19 7.74 8.66
CA GLN A 37 4.55 7.38 7.27
C GLN A 37 4.78 5.87 7.09
N ARG A 38 4.90 5.45 5.81
CA ARG A 38 5.29 4.09 5.37
C ARG A 38 4.21 3.02 5.59
N HIS A 39 3.11 3.12 4.84
CA HIS A 39 1.97 2.20 4.89
C HIS A 39 1.72 1.42 3.59
N PRO A 40 2.71 0.76 2.96
CA PRO A 40 4.15 0.65 3.28
C PRO A 40 5.02 1.67 2.53
N ARG A 41 6.33 1.66 2.80
CA ARG A 41 7.35 2.13 1.84
C ARG A 41 8.04 0.92 1.23
N VAL A 42 8.13 0.86 -0.09
CA VAL A 42 8.60 -0.32 -0.84
C VAL A 42 9.75 0.02 -1.78
N ARG A 43 10.75 -0.85 -1.82
CA ARG A 43 11.77 -0.94 -2.88
C ARG A 43 11.72 -2.33 -3.49
N PHE A 44 11.89 -2.42 -4.81
CA PHE A 44 11.98 -3.63 -5.65
C PHE A 44 10.78 -4.60 -5.62
N GLY A 45 10.22 -4.89 -4.45
CA GLY A 45 9.19 -5.87 -4.24
C GLY A 45 7.85 -5.53 -4.89
N LYS A 46 7.03 -6.57 -5.00
CA LYS A 46 5.64 -6.53 -5.46
C LYS A 46 4.70 -6.61 -4.27
N VAL A 47 3.82 -5.62 -4.11
CA VAL A 47 2.92 -5.54 -2.95
C VAL A 47 1.47 -5.43 -3.37
N HIS A 48 0.62 -6.36 -2.92
CA HIS A 48 -0.83 -6.23 -2.99
C HIS A 48 -1.34 -5.61 -1.68
N LEU A 49 -1.93 -4.43 -1.78
CA LEU A 49 -2.58 -3.72 -0.68
C LEU A 49 -4.08 -3.77 -0.90
N TYR A 50 -4.85 -4.46 -0.05
CA TYR A 50 -6.30 -4.42 -0.18
C TYR A 50 -7.08 -4.33 1.13
N ASN A 51 -8.21 -3.62 1.09
CA ASN A 51 -9.11 -3.43 2.24
C ASN A 51 -8.42 -2.97 3.53
N ASN A 52 -7.32 -2.24 3.42
CA ASN A 52 -6.71 -1.57 4.56
C ASN A 52 -7.40 -0.23 4.78
N TYR A 53 -7.44 0.20 6.04
CA TYR A 53 -7.87 1.54 6.40
C TYR A 53 -6.69 2.32 6.94
N THR A 54 -6.34 3.42 6.28
CA THR A 54 -5.25 4.31 6.68
C THR A 54 -5.82 5.70 6.94
N ARG A 55 -5.57 6.24 8.14
CA ARG A 55 -6.04 7.58 8.48
C ARG A 55 -4.99 8.43 9.18
N HIS A 56 -5.13 9.74 9.00
CA HIS A 56 -4.42 10.76 9.75
C HIS A 56 -2.89 10.63 9.70
N TRP A 57 -2.33 10.25 8.55
CA TRP A 57 -0.88 10.16 8.42
C TRP A 57 -0.20 11.53 8.51
N GLY A 58 1.06 11.51 8.96
CA GLY A 58 1.84 12.72 9.21
C GLY A 58 2.65 13.25 8.01
N ILE A 59 2.94 12.40 7.01
CA ILE A 59 3.72 12.77 5.81
C ILE A 59 3.07 12.23 4.53
N TYR A 60 2.98 10.91 4.39
CA TYR A 60 2.32 10.20 3.29
C TYR A 60 1.80 8.85 3.79
N ALA A 61 0.87 8.23 3.05
CA ALA A 61 0.41 6.87 3.32
C ALA A 61 1.38 5.85 2.70
N VAL A 62 1.28 5.61 1.40
CA VAL A 62 2.06 4.60 0.66
C VAL A 62 3.22 5.28 -0.08
N CYS A 63 4.38 4.63 -0.12
CA CYS A 63 5.49 5.10 -0.93
C CYS A 63 6.08 4.02 -1.84
N ALA A 64 6.06 4.28 -3.15
CA ALA A 64 6.77 3.49 -4.15
C ALA A 64 8.16 4.09 -4.41
N SER A 65 9.18 3.38 -3.95
CA SER A 65 10.60 3.71 -4.23
C SER A 65 11.15 2.79 -5.34
N VAL A 66 12.45 2.84 -5.62
CA VAL A 66 13.12 2.17 -6.77
C VAL A 66 12.50 0.82 -7.16
N GLU A 67 12.02 0.75 -8.41
CA GLU A 67 11.47 -0.43 -9.08
C GLU A 67 10.34 -1.20 -8.38
N SER A 68 9.83 -0.68 -7.25
CA SER A 68 8.72 -1.31 -6.55
C SER A 68 7.44 -1.26 -7.38
N GLN A 69 6.59 -2.27 -7.19
CA GLN A 69 5.29 -2.35 -7.85
C GLN A 69 4.23 -2.56 -6.78
N ILE A 70 3.24 -1.67 -6.73
CA ILE A 70 2.20 -1.71 -5.71
C ILE A 70 0.84 -1.74 -6.40
N TYR A 71 0.06 -2.76 -6.08
CA TYR A 71 -1.33 -2.87 -6.50
C TYR A 71 -2.21 -2.56 -5.29
N SER A 72 -2.77 -1.36 -5.25
CA SER A 72 -3.67 -0.86 -4.20
C SER A 72 -5.12 -1.03 -4.64
N GLN A 73 -5.89 -1.82 -3.91
CA GLN A 73 -7.25 -2.21 -4.26
C GLN A 73 -8.23 -2.04 -3.10
N CYS A 74 -9.31 -1.27 -3.30
CA CYS A 74 -10.39 -1.13 -2.33
C CYS A 74 -9.94 -0.77 -0.89
N ASN A 75 -8.85 0.01 -0.76
CA ASN A 75 -8.42 0.56 0.52
C ASN A 75 -9.16 1.86 0.82
N ILE A 76 -9.18 2.25 2.09
CA ILE A 76 -9.76 3.51 2.54
C ILE A 76 -8.63 4.42 3.02
N TYR A 77 -8.51 5.61 2.42
CA TYR A 77 -7.53 6.63 2.77
C TYR A 77 -8.23 7.89 3.28
N GLU A 78 -8.09 8.17 4.57
CA GLU A 78 -8.68 9.32 5.25
C GLU A 78 -7.59 10.29 5.74
N ALA A 79 -7.29 11.31 4.94
CA ALA A 79 -6.25 12.27 5.24
C ALA A 79 -6.58 13.12 6.47
N GLY A 80 -5.55 13.32 7.32
CA GLY A 80 -5.56 14.35 8.37
C GLY A 80 -5.07 15.68 7.82
N GLN A 81 -4.02 16.25 8.44
CA GLN A 81 -3.42 17.51 8.01
C GLN A 81 -2.69 17.37 6.65
N LYS A 82 -1.94 16.28 6.45
CA LYS A 82 -1.31 16.00 5.15
C LYS A 82 -2.27 15.24 4.25
N LYS A 83 -2.38 15.70 3.00
CA LYS A 83 -3.39 15.23 2.06
C LYS A 83 -2.90 14.20 1.05
N VAL A 84 -1.60 14.12 0.79
CA VAL A 84 -1.05 13.20 -0.22
C VAL A 84 -1.01 11.78 0.31
N ALA A 85 -1.71 10.85 -0.34
CA ALA A 85 -1.71 9.43 0.00
C ALA A 85 -0.48 8.72 -0.57
N PHE A 86 -0.23 8.85 -1.87
CA PHE A 86 0.82 8.14 -2.57
C PHE A 86 2.01 9.03 -2.88
N LYS A 87 3.19 8.56 -2.48
CA LYS A 87 4.47 9.24 -2.68
C LYS A 87 5.41 8.39 -3.51
N TYR A 88 6.18 9.05 -4.37
CA TYR A 88 7.21 8.40 -5.18
C TYR A 88 8.58 8.92 -4.76
N LEU A 89 9.52 8.01 -4.59
CA LEU A 89 10.91 8.34 -4.28
C LEU A 89 11.83 7.72 -5.33
N THR A 90 12.56 8.59 -6.03
CA THR A 90 13.56 8.18 -7.02
C THR A 90 14.84 7.78 -6.30
N GLU A 91 15.27 6.54 -6.50
CA GLU A 91 16.52 6.00 -5.96
C GLU A 91 17.26 5.23 -7.07
N LYS A 92 18.57 5.02 -6.92
CA LYS A 92 19.39 4.36 -7.93
C LYS A 92 19.69 2.92 -7.53
N ALA A 93 19.24 1.97 -8.35
CA ALA A 93 19.65 0.57 -8.24
C ALA A 93 21.10 0.38 -8.71
N THR A 94 21.85 -0.51 -8.07
CA THR A 94 23.29 -0.69 -8.34
C THR A 94 23.55 -1.25 -9.74
N ASP A 95 22.60 -2.02 -10.29
CA ASP A 95 22.66 -2.62 -11.63
C ASP A 95 21.99 -1.78 -12.72
N LYS A 96 21.57 -0.55 -12.41
CA LYS A 96 20.95 0.38 -13.35
C LYS A 96 21.78 1.66 -13.51
N LYS A 97 21.80 2.19 -14.74
CA LYS A 97 22.48 3.46 -15.05
C LYS A 97 21.72 4.64 -14.46
N GLU A 98 20.40 4.64 -14.62
CA GLU A 98 19.50 5.71 -14.21
C GLU A 98 18.76 5.39 -12.92
N ALA A 99 18.47 6.42 -12.15
CA ALA A 99 17.62 6.29 -10.97
C ALA A 99 16.14 6.28 -11.39
N CYS A 100 15.32 5.51 -10.69
CA CYS A 100 13.89 5.44 -10.96
C CYS A 100 13.12 5.35 -9.64
N SER A 101 11.82 5.63 -9.72
CA SER A 101 10.88 5.30 -8.65
C SER A 101 10.11 4.03 -9.01
N GLY A 102 9.22 3.59 -8.12
CA GLY A 102 8.31 2.49 -8.39
C GLY A 102 7.01 2.97 -9.02
N CYS A 103 6.05 2.08 -9.12
CA CYS A 103 4.73 2.35 -9.67
C CYS A 103 3.63 1.88 -8.71
N ILE A 104 2.51 2.63 -8.71
CA ILE A 104 1.31 2.30 -7.93
C ILE A 104 0.13 2.27 -8.90
N ARG A 105 -0.58 1.15 -8.94
CA ARG A 105 -1.92 1.04 -9.52
C ARG A 105 -2.92 1.12 -8.38
N SER A 106 -3.91 2.00 -8.53
CA SER A 106 -5.02 2.14 -7.59
C SER A 106 -6.31 1.71 -8.28
N GLU A 107 -7.05 0.80 -7.67
CA GLU A 107 -8.27 0.22 -8.21
C GLU A 107 -9.35 0.18 -7.12
N GLY A 108 -10.41 0.98 -7.29
CA GLY A 108 -11.51 1.01 -6.33
C GLY A 108 -11.13 1.57 -4.95
N ASP A 109 -9.97 2.20 -4.76
CA ASP A 109 -9.63 2.86 -3.49
C ASP A 109 -10.54 4.06 -3.23
N LEU A 110 -10.93 4.25 -1.97
CA LEU A 110 -11.71 5.39 -1.50
C LEU A 110 -10.80 6.43 -0.85
N PHE A 111 -10.83 7.66 -1.38
CA PHE A 111 -10.09 8.81 -0.86
C PHE A 111 -11.07 9.81 -0.23
N THR A 112 -11.03 9.98 1.09
CA THR A 112 -11.96 10.85 1.83
C THR A 112 -11.23 12.03 2.48
N ALA A 113 -11.96 12.95 3.12
CA ALA A 113 -11.38 14.07 3.88
C ALA A 113 -10.38 14.97 3.09
N GLY A 114 -10.63 15.14 1.79
CA GLY A 114 -9.77 15.92 0.89
C GLY A 114 -8.44 15.24 0.56
N THR A 115 -8.36 13.91 0.71
CA THR A 115 -7.18 13.13 0.32
C THR A 115 -6.90 13.29 -1.17
N GLN A 116 -5.64 13.57 -1.48
CA GLN A 116 -5.10 13.61 -2.83
C GLN A 116 -4.38 12.29 -3.08
N ALA A 117 -4.83 11.53 -4.07
CA ALA A 117 -4.22 10.23 -4.38
C ALA A 117 -2.72 10.37 -4.67
N GLY A 118 -2.32 11.36 -5.47
CA GLY A 118 -0.92 11.59 -5.82
C GLY A 118 -0.37 10.63 -6.89
N LEU A 119 -1.25 10.00 -7.68
CA LEU A 119 -0.86 9.12 -8.80
C LEU A 119 -0.10 9.89 -9.88
N LEU A 120 0.92 9.24 -10.46
CA LEU A 120 1.61 9.77 -11.64
C LEU A 120 0.73 9.57 -12.88
N THR A 121 0.60 10.62 -13.71
CA THR A 121 -0.35 10.69 -14.82
C THR A 121 0.01 9.79 -16.00
N GLU A 122 1.30 9.52 -16.24
CA GLU A 122 1.75 8.78 -17.43
C GLU A 122 3.01 7.95 -17.13
N ASN A 123 3.14 6.78 -17.80
CA ASN A 123 4.32 5.89 -17.91
C ASN A 123 4.47 4.61 -17.06
N ALA A 124 3.41 3.95 -16.60
CA ALA A 124 3.58 2.61 -16.00
C ALA A 124 2.45 1.60 -16.22
N ARG A 125 1.56 1.79 -17.20
CA ARG A 125 0.44 0.86 -17.40
C ARG A 125 0.84 -0.51 -17.96
N SER A 126 1.98 -0.65 -18.64
CA SER A 126 2.26 -1.87 -19.40
C SER A 126 2.89 -3.03 -18.62
N ASN A 127 3.51 -2.81 -17.45
CA ASN A 127 4.30 -3.87 -16.77
C ASN A 127 4.09 -3.94 -15.24
N LEU A 128 2.99 -3.41 -14.70
CA LEU A 128 2.69 -3.54 -13.27
C LEU A 128 2.07 -4.92 -12.99
N PHE A 129 2.63 -5.65 -12.03
CA PHE A 129 2.16 -6.99 -11.69
C PHE A 129 0.69 -6.99 -11.28
N HIS A 130 -0.01 -8.08 -11.58
CA HIS A 130 -1.36 -8.30 -11.09
C HIS A 130 -1.37 -9.40 -10.01
N PRO A 131 -2.13 -9.25 -8.91
CA PRO A 131 -2.25 -10.30 -7.89
C PRO A 131 -2.64 -11.68 -8.44
N SER A 132 -3.46 -11.70 -9.51
CA SER A 132 -3.88 -12.94 -10.19
C SER A 132 -2.75 -13.76 -10.83
N GLU A 133 -1.56 -13.18 -11.00
CA GLU A 133 -0.36 -13.92 -11.41
C GLU A 133 0.13 -14.88 -10.32
N TYR A 134 -0.27 -14.67 -9.05
CA TYR A 134 0.24 -15.40 -7.89
C TYR A 134 -0.82 -16.20 -7.13
N TYR A 135 -2.07 -15.73 -7.11
CA TYR A 135 -3.20 -16.46 -6.51
C TYR A 135 -4.49 -16.20 -7.29
N PRO A 136 -5.34 -17.23 -7.47
CA PRO A 136 -6.49 -17.16 -8.37
C PRO A 136 -7.64 -16.30 -7.82
N THR A 137 -7.79 -16.23 -6.50
CA THR A 137 -8.89 -15.54 -5.81
C THR A 137 -8.40 -14.87 -4.53
N TRP A 138 -9.10 -13.82 -4.10
CA TRP A 138 -8.89 -13.14 -2.82
C TRP A 138 -10.18 -12.43 -2.38
N THR A 139 -10.35 -12.28 -1.07
CA THR A 139 -11.55 -11.68 -0.47
C THR A 139 -11.43 -10.15 -0.47
N VAL A 140 -11.82 -9.52 -1.58
CA VAL A 140 -11.88 -8.06 -1.68
C VAL A 140 -13.32 -7.56 -1.53
N GLU A 141 -13.52 -6.61 -0.63
CA GLU A 141 -14.79 -5.95 -0.38
C GLU A 141 -14.77 -4.49 -0.88
N ALA A 142 -15.93 -3.91 -1.16
CA ALA A 142 -16.01 -2.49 -1.51
C ALA A 142 -15.62 -1.60 -0.31
N PRO A 143 -14.92 -0.47 -0.53
CA PRO A 143 -14.50 0.43 0.54
C PRO A 143 -15.69 1.23 1.12
N THR A 144 -16.45 0.60 2.00
CA THR A 144 -17.66 1.16 2.61
C THR A 144 -17.44 1.57 4.06
N ASP A 145 -18.38 2.32 4.62
CA ASP A 145 -18.39 2.61 6.06
C ASP A 145 -18.51 1.32 6.90
N THR A 146 -19.17 0.30 6.39
CA THR A 146 -19.22 -1.03 7.01
C THR A 146 -17.83 -1.66 7.09
N LEU A 147 -17.09 -1.71 5.98
CA LEU A 147 -15.72 -2.22 5.97
C LEU A 147 -14.82 -1.40 6.90
N LYS A 148 -14.97 -0.06 6.89
CA LYS A 148 -14.26 0.84 7.80
C LYS A 148 -14.51 0.46 9.26
N HIS A 149 -15.77 0.28 9.65
CA HIS A 149 -16.15 -0.15 10.99
C HIS A 149 -15.54 -1.51 11.34
N VAL A 150 -15.63 -2.49 10.44
CA VAL A 150 -15.01 -3.81 10.63
C VAL A 150 -13.50 -3.68 10.86
N VAL A 151 -12.77 -2.96 10.00
CA VAL A 151 -11.31 -2.81 10.14
C VAL A 151 -10.93 -2.06 11.42
N GLN A 152 -11.71 -1.07 11.86
CA GLN A 152 -11.47 -0.34 13.11
C GLN A 152 -11.63 -1.23 14.35
N HIS A 153 -12.63 -2.11 14.35
CA HIS A 153 -12.97 -2.93 15.51
C HIS A 153 -12.35 -4.33 15.50
N CYS A 154 -12.05 -4.87 14.32
CA CYS A 154 -11.59 -6.25 14.13
C CYS A 154 -10.09 -6.36 13.79
N THR A 155 -9.30 -5.29 13.92
CA THR A 155 -7.83 -5.35 13.77
C THR A 155 -7.08 -5.38 15.10
N GLY A 156 -5.87 -5.95 15.08
CA GLY A 156 -5.04 -6.10 16.28
C GLY A 156 -5.09 -7.51 16.85
N TRP A 157 -4.63 -7.67 18.10
CA TRP A 157 -4.63 -8.97 18.77
C TRP A 157 -6.05 -9.35 19.19
N GLN A 158 -6.71 -10.18 18.38
CA GLN A 158 -8.05 -10.66 18.65
C GLN A 158 -8.37 -11.93 17.85
N CYS A 159 -9.40 -12.66 18.30
CA CYS A 159 -9.88 -13.85 17.62
C CYS A 159 -10.88 -13.46 16.52
N VAL A 160 -10.38 -13.36 15.29
CA VAL A 160 -11.19 -12.99 14.11
C VAL A 160 -11.15 -14.15 13.11
N PRO A 161 -12.31 -14.68 12.68
CA PRO A 161 -12.35 -15.73 11.67
C PRO A 161 -11.86 -15.18 10.32
N ARG A 162 -11.32 -16.05 9.48
CA ARG A 162 -11.03 -15.67 8.09
C ARG A 162 -12.34 -15.38 7.36
N PRO A 163 -12.40 -14.34 6.51
CA PRO A 163 -13.54 -14.13 5.63
C PRO A 163 -13.76 -15.36 4.76
N THR A 164 -15.02 -15.69 4.46
CA THR A 164 -15.37 -16.74 3.50
C THR A 164 -14.81 -16.37 2.12
N GLU A 165 -14.09 -17.31 1.50
CA GLU A 165 -13.62 -17.12 0.13
C GLU A 165 -14.83 -16.94 -0.81
N ALA A 166 -14.78 -15.91 -1.65
CA ALA A 166 -15.75 -15.75 -2.73
C ALA A 166 -15.54 -16.89 -3.73
N ALA A 167 -16.61 -17.65 -4.00
CA ALA A 167 -16.62 -18.74 -4.99
C ALA A 167 -16.52 -18.23 -6.43
#